data_AF-A0A0K9Q4L8-F1
#
_entry.id   AF-A0A0K9Q4L8-F1
#
_cell.length_a   1.000
_cell.length_b   1.000
_cell.length_c   1.000
_cell.angle_alpha   90.00
_cell.angle_beta   90.00
_cell.angle_gamma   90.00
#
_symmetry.space_group_name_H-M   'P 1'
#
loop_
_entity.id
_entity.type
_entity.pdbx_description
1 polymer ?
#
loop_
_entity_poly.entity_id
_entity_poly.type
_entity_poly.pdbx_seq_one_letter_code
_entity_poly.pdbx_strand_id
1 'polypeptide(L)' 'MFETYKVPALFLAKNAVYLGRILRKPEIDAFSEELKAHQKALLPDNFTMLDRAMIEHNLLSASKLYTNIRFYSFYT' A
#
# COMPACT_ATOMS: atom_id res chain seq x y z
N MET A 1 -1.41 -13.50 29.87
CA MET A 1 -0.80 -13.95 28.60
C MET A 1 -1.76 -13.56 27.49
N PHE A 2 -1.69 -12.31 27.02
CA PHE A 2 -2.45 -11.89 25.85
C PHE A 2 -1.56 -12.20 24.64
N GLU A 3 -1.82 -13.32 23.98
CA GLU A 3 -1.33 -13.48 22.62
C GLU A 3 -1.95 -12.35 21.80
N THR A 4 -1.10 -11.43 21.37
CA THR A 4 -1.45 -10.37 20.45
C THR A 4 -1.99 -11.05 19.19
N TYR A 5 -3.32 -11.05 19.01
CA TYR A 5 -3.92 -11.49 17.77
C TYR A 5 -3.30 -10.67 16.63
N LYS A 6 -2.38 -11.29 15.87
CA LYS A 6 -1.80 -10.69 14.67
C LYS A 6 -2.94 -10.52 13.68
N VAL A 7 -3.39 -9.29 13.51
CA VAL A 7 -4.35 -8.95 12.47
C VAL A 7 -3.66 -9.13 11.11
N PRO A 8 -4.21 -9.90 10.16
CA PRO A 8 -3.57 -10.13 8.86
C PRO A 8 -3.28 -8.82 8.13
N ALA A 9 -2.15 -8.73 7.45
CA ALA A 9 -1.77 -7.55 6.68
C ALA A 9 -2.79 -7.26 5.57
N LEU A 10 -3.38 -8.31 4.96
CA LEU A 10 -4.51 -8.21 4.04
C LEU A 10 -5.70 -7.45 4.63
N PHE A 11 -6.02 -7.67 5.91
CA PHE A 11 -7.12 -6.98 6.58
C PHE A 11 -6.81 -5.51 6.84
N LEU A 12 -5.58 -5.20 7.27
CA LEU A 12 -5.15 -3.82 7.52
C LEU A 12 -5.08 -3.02 6.22
N ALA A 13 -4.47 -3.58 5.18
CA ALA A 13 -4.39 -2.96 3.87
C ALA A 13 -5.78 -2.74 3.26
N LYS A 14 -6.68 -3.73 3.34
CA LYS A 14 -8.05 -3.59 2.81
C LYS A 14 -8.82 -2.47 3.51
N ASN A 15 -8.72 -2.35 4.84
CA ASN A 15 -9.33 -1.25 5.58
C ASN A 15 -8.69 0.11 5.26
N ALA A 16 -7.36 0.17 5.14
CA ALA A 16 -6.65 1.40 4.79
C ALA A 16 -7.02 1.87 3.39
N VAL A 17 -7.08 0.96 2.41
CA VAL A 17 -7.55 1.24 1.05
C VAL A 17 -9.00 1.73 1.07
N TYR A 18 -9.90 1.02 1.75
CA TYR A 18 -11.31 1.38 1.85
C TYR A 18 -11.53 2.78 2.46
N LEU A 19 -10.75 3.13 3.48
CA LEU A 19 -10.83 4.43 4.17
C LEU A 19 -10.03 5.54 3.48
N GLY A 20 -9.36 5.27 2.35
CA GLY A 20 -8.54 6.27 1.66
C GLY A 20 -7.32 6.73 2.47
N ARG A 21 -6.74 5.85 3.29
CA ARG A 21 -5.51 6.12 4.05
C ARG A 21 -4.29 5.90 3.17
N ILE A 22 -3.24 6.69 3.39
CA ILE A 22 -1.93 6.50 2.77
C ILE A 22 -1.26 5.28 3.40
N LEU A 23 -0.85 4.32 2.56
CA LEU A 23 -0.15 3.10 2.96
C LEU A 23 1.36 3.28 2.83
N ARG A 24 2.12 2.95 3.88
CA ARG A 24 3.59 3.01 3.85
C ARG A 24 4.19 1.71 3.34
N LYS A 25 5.44 1.78 2.89
CA LYS A 25 6.14 0.64 2.30
C LYS A 25 6.14 -0.63 3.18
N PRO A 26 6.37 -0.58 4.50
CA PRO A 26 6.29 -1.77 5.35
C PRO A 26 4.90 -2.44 5.36
N GLU A 27 3.83 -1.65 5.23
CA GLU A 27 2.45 -2.15 5.20
C GLU A 27 2.16 -2.82 3.85
N ILE A 28 2.69 -2.26 2.76
CA ILE A 28 2.58 -2.80 1.40
C ILE A 28 3.41 -4.09 1.27
N ASP A 29 4.62 -4.12 1.83
CA ASP A 29 5.48 -5.29 1.78
C ASP A 29 4.87 -6.45 2.60
N ALA A 30 4.33 -6.16 3.79
CA ALA A 30 3.61 -7.15 4.60
C ALA A 30 2.36 -7.68 3.87
N PHE A 31 1.66 -6.84 3.12
CA PHE A 31 0.54 -7.25 2.28
C PHE A 31 0.99 -8.14 1.11
N SER A 32 2.12 -7.79 0.48
CA SER A 32 2.69 -8.56 -0.63
C SER A 32 3.03 -9.99 -0.20
N GLU A 33 3.55 -10.19 1.02
CA GLU A 33 3.84 -11.53 1.54
C GLU A 33 2.61 -12.46 1.61
N GLU A 34 1.41 -11.91 1.80
CA GLU A 34 0.16 -12.68 1.86
C GLU A 34 -0.43 -12.99 0.47
N LEU A 35 0.11 -12.41 -0.61
CA LEU A 35 -0.35 -12.63 -1.98
C LEU A 35 0.16 -13.95 -2.57
N LYS A 36 -0.70 -14.62 -3.34
CA LYS A 36 -0.34 -15.82 -4.10
C LYS A 36 0.63 -15.45 -5.24
N ALA A 37 1.46 -16.40 -5.66
CA ALA A 37 2.44 -16.18 -6.73
C ALA A 37 1.84 -15.59 -8.03
N HIS A 38 0.65 -16.06 -8.44
CA HIS A 38 -0.04 -15.53 -9.62
C HIS A 38 -0.58 -14.10 -9.46
N GLN A 39 -0.67 -13.59 -8.22
CA GLN A 39 -1.08 -12.23 -7.91
C GLN A 39 0.12 -11.26 -7.88
N LYS A 40 1.36 -11.77 -7.83
CA LYS A 40 2.61 -11.00 -7.89
C LYS A 40 3.10 -10.84 -9.33
N ALA A 41 2.22 -10.39 -10.21
CA ALA A 41 2.58 -10.18 -11.62
C ALA A 41 3.57 -9.03 -11.74
N LEU A 42 4.74 -9.31 -12.33
CA LEU A 42 5.75 -8.32 -12.72
C LEU A 42 5.38 -7.70 -14.07
N LEU A 43 5.52 -6.39 -14.16
CA LEU A 43 5.28 -5.62 -15.37
C LEU A 43 6.60 -5.29 -16.09
N PRO A 44 6.55 -4.82 -17.35
CA PRO A 44 7.75 -4.52 -18.14
C PRO A 44 8.70 -3.47 -17.54
N ASP A 45 8.21 -2.68 -16.57
CA ASP A 45 8.95 -1.65 -15.83
C ASP A 45 9.54 -2.17 -14.51
N ASN A 46 9.53 -3.48 -14.27
CA ASN A 46 9.97 -4.16 -13.05
C ASN A 46 9.16 -3.83 -11.79
N PHE A 47 8.00 -3.19 -11.93
CA PHE A 47 7.05 -3.03 -10.84
C PHE A 47 6.06 -4.19 -10.81
N THR A 48 5.53 -4.52 -9.62
CA THR A 48 4.39 -5.44 -9.53
C THR A 48 3.08 -4.69 -9.80
N MET A 49 2.01 -5.41 -10.16
CA MET A 49 0.66 -4.84 -10.22
C MET A 49 0.26 -4.18 -8.89
N LEU A 50 0.68 -4.78 -7.77
CA LEU A 50 0.43 -4.23 -6.44
C LEU A 50 1.13 -2.87 -6.26
N ASP A 51 2.40 -2.75 -6.66
CA ASP A 51 3.15 -1.51 -6.49
C ASP A 51 2.48 -0.35 -7.22
N ARG A 52 2.06 -0.56 -8.48
CA ARG A 52 1.33 0.47 -9.24
C ARG A 52 0.01 0.85 -8.59
N ALA A 53 -0.79 -0.15 -8.19
CA ALA A 53 -2.06 0.10 -7.53
C ALA A 53 -1.91 0.91 -6.22
N MET A 54 -0.86 0.62 -5.45
CA MET A 54 -0.59 1.35 -4.21
C MET A 54 -0.08 2.77 -4.45
N ILE A 55 0.73 3.00 -5.49
CA ILE A 55 1.15 4.35 -5.91
C ILE A 55 -0.08 5.19 -6.30
N GLU A 56 -0.96 4.65 -7.17
CA GLU A 56 -2.18 5.34 -7.61
C GLU A 56 -3.12 5.65 -6.44
N HIS A 57 -3.35 4.67 -5.57
CA HIS A 57 -4.17 4.85 -4.36
C HIS A 57 -3.60 5.93 -3.43
N ASN A 58 -2.30 5.88 -3.15
CA ASN A 58 -1.65 6.86 -2.27
C ASN A 58 -1.66 8.26 -2.87
N LEU A 59 -1.47 8.39 -4.19
CA LEU A 59 -1.56 9.67 -4.89
C LEU A 59 -2.98 10.25 -4.82
N LEU A 60 -4.01 9.41 -5.04
CA LEU A 60 -5.41 9.81 -4.90
C LEU A 60 -5.78 10.15 -3.45
N SER A 61 -5.19 9.46 -2.48
CA SER A 61 -5.40 9.74 -1.06
C SER A 61 -4.73 11.07 -0.66
N ALA A 62 -3.51 11.32 -1.15
CA ALA A 62 -2.78 12.56 -0.90
C ALA A 62 -3.47 13.78 -1.51
N SER A 63 -4.09 13.66 -2.69
CA SER A 63 -4.82 14.78 -3.33
C SER A 63 -6.07 15.22 -2.55
N LYS A 64 -6.63 14.34 -1.72
CA LYS A 64 -7.73 14.67 -0.80
C LYS A 64 -7.27 15.31 0.51
N LEU A 65 -6.02 15.07 0.90
CA LEU A 65 -5.45 15.54 2.16
C LEU A 65 -4.69 16.86 2.00
N TYR A 66 -4.04 17.07 0.86
CA TYR A 66 -3.17 18.22 0.62
C TYR A 66 -3.66 19.03 -0.58
N THR A 67 -3.75 20.34 -0.41
CA THR A 67 -4.00 21.27 -1.52
C THR A 67 -2.80 21.36 -2.47
N ASN A 68 -1.58 21.18 -1.96
CA ASN A 68 -0.36 21.10 -2.74
C ASN A 68 0.69 20.21 -2.03
N ILE A 69 1.56 19.58 -2.81
CA ILE A 69 2.66 18.75 -2.30
C ILE A 69 3.83 18.81 -3.30
N ARG A 70 5.07 18.80 -2.79
CA ARG A 70 6.28 18.75 -3.63
C ARG A 70 6.68 17.30 -3.87
N PHE A 71 7.27 17.00 -5.03
CA PHE A 71 7.74 15.65 -5.34
C PHE A 71 8.73 15.10 -4.29
N TYR A 72 9.61 15.95 -3.76
CA TYR A 72 10.56 15.58 -2.71
C TYR A 72 9.90 14.93 -1.48
N SER A 73 8.67 15.36 -1.14
CA SER A 73 7.92 14.85 0.01
C SER A 73 7.46 13.39 -0.15
N PHE A 74 7.54 12.81 -1.35
CA PHE A 74 7.27 11.38 -1.56
C PHE A 74 8.52 10.49 -1.42
N TYR A 75 9.72 11.09 -1.34
CA TYR A 75 11.00 10.37 -1.22
C TYR A 75 11.58 10.40 0.20
N THR A 76 10.92 11.11 1.13
CA THR A 76 11.31 11.26 2.54
C THR A 76 10.34 10.52 3.44
#